data_AF-A0A0F2R7Y0-F1
#
_entry.id   AF-A0A0F2R7Y0-F1
#
_cell.length_a   1.000
_cell.length_b   1.000
_cell.length_c   1.000
_cell.angle_alpha   90.00
_cell.angle_beta   90.00
_cell.angle_gamma   90.00
#
_symmetry.space_group_name_H-M   'P 1'
#
loop_
_entity.id
_entity.type
_entity.pdbx_description
1 polymer ?
#
loop_
_entity_poly.entity_id
_entity_poly.type
_entity_poly.pdbx_seq_one_letter_code
_entity_poly.pdbx_strand_id
1 'polypeptide(L)'
;MTPTNKQTSKYFPASADFEVREFPLYWVARLNAKYGMEMEKKLKLVNMDVSRWRVAMLLRVHDDLSISQIAEHAIGKLPTITKIVYRMQDEGLVSVK
;
A
#
# COMPACT_ATOMS: atom_id res chain seq x y z
N MET A 1 -16.33 16.21 21.25
CA MET A 1 -17.50 15.37 21.61
C MET A 1 -17.00 14.16 22.36
N THR A 2 -17.23 14.11 23.66
CA THR A 2 -16.88 12.94 24.50
C THR A 2 -17.92 11.86 24.24
N PRO A 3 -17.54 10.61 23.93
CA PRO A 3 -18.50 9.55 23.68
C PRO A 3 -19.24 9.23 24.97
N THR A 4 -20.55 9.44 24.99
CA THR A 4 -21.45 9.21 26.14
C THR A 4 -21.70 7.72 26.40
N ASN A 5 -21.28 6.83 25.49
CA ASN A 5 -21.42 5.38 25.61
C ASN A 5 -20.07 4.72 25.98
N LYS A 6 -20.00 4.18 27.20
CA LYS A 6 -18.82 3.51 27.77
C LYS A 6 -18.33 2.30 26.95
N GLN A 7 -19.18 1.76 26.09
CA GLN A 7 -18.87 0.57 25.29
C GLN A 7 -18.16 0.89 23.97
N THR A 8 -18.35 2.12 23.45
CA THR A 8 -17.66 2.59 22.24
C THR A 8 -16.47 3.48 22.56
N SER A 9 -16.35 4.00 23.78
CA SER A 9 -15.25 4.87 24.23
C SER A 9 -13.86 4.25 23.98
N LYS A 10 -13.72 2.93 24.16
CA LYS A 10 -12.48 2.17 23.91
C LYS A 10 -11.94 2.24 22.48
N TYR A 11 -12.78 2.59 21.50
CA TYR A 11 -12.39 2.75 20.09
C TYR A 11 -11.91 4.17 19.74
N PHE A 12 -12.08 5.14 20.64
CA PHE A 12 -11.73 6.54 20.38
C PHE A 12 -10.36 6.88 20.98
N PRO A 13 -9.34 7.24 20.16
CA PRO A 13 -7.99 7.54 20.66
C PRO A 13 -7.90 8.66 21.71
N ALA A 14 -8.90 9.55 21.76
CA ALA A 14 -8.97 10.65 22.73
C ALA A 14 -9.69 10.27 24.04
N SER A 15 -10.17 9.03 24.18
CA SER A 15 -10.83 8.56 25.40
C SER A 15 -9.81 8.06 26.43
N ALA A 16 -10.11 8.25 27.72
CA ALA A 16 -9.33 7.68 28.82
C ALA A 16 -9.35 6.14 28.84
N ASP A 17 -10.41 5.53 28.29
CA ASP A 17 -10.58 4.06 28.24
C ASP A 17 -10.07 3.47 26.92
N PHE A 18 -9.28 4.22 26.13
CA PHE A 18 -8.83 3.79 24.81
C PHE A 18 -7.96 2.52 24.89
N GLU A 19 -8.35 1.50 24.12
CA GLU A 19 -7.57 0.27 23.97
C GLU A 19 -7.05 0.14 22.54
N VAL A 20 -5.75 0.30 22.37
CA VAL A 20 -5.09 0.25 21.06
C VAL A 20 -5.35 -1.06 20.30
N ARG A 21 -5.51 -2.18 21.03
CA ARG A 21 -5.82 -3.50 20.44
C ARG A 21 -7.26 -3.61 19.93
N GLU A 22 -8.14 -2.76 20.41
CA GLU A 22 -9.54 -2.67 19.96
C GLU A 22 -9.68 -1.67 18.82
N PHE A 23 -8.64 -0.87 18.54
CA PHE A 23 -8.66 0.14 17.49
C PHE A 23 -8.33 -0.47 16.11
N PRO A 24 -9.27 -0.54 15.16
CA PRO A 24 -9.06 -1.27 13.91
C PRO A 24 -7.93 -0.69 13.05
N LEU A 25 -7.78 0.64 13.02
CA LEU A 25 -6.73 1.29 12.22
C LEU A 25 -5.31 0.99 12.73
N TYR A 26 -5.15 0.68 14.03
CA TYR A 26 -3.87 0.22 14.57
C TYR A 26 -3.42 -1.07 13.88
N TRP A 27 -4.33 -2.05 13.75
CA TRP A 27 -4.01 -3.32 13.11
C TRP A 27 -3.79 -3.19 11.60
N VAL A 28 -4.57 -2.35 10.91
CA VAL A 28 -4.38 -2.08 9.48
C VAL A 28 -2.99 -1.47 9.23
N ALA A 29 -2.61 -0.44 10.01
CA ALA A 29 -1.31 0.19 9.87
C ALA A 29 -0.17 -0.78 10.21
N ARG A 30 -0.30 -1.55 11.31
CA ARG A 30 0.70 -2.53 11.74
C ARG A 30 0.88 -3.66 10.73
N LEU A 31 -0.21 -4.17 10.16
CA LEU A 31 -0.18 -5.20 9.13
C LEU A 31 0.49 -4.67 7.86
N ASN A 32 0.09 -3.49 7.39
CA ASN A 32 0.68 -2.88 6.19
C ASN A 32 2.19 -2.63 6.36
N ALA A 33 2.63 -2.12 7.52
CA ALA A 33 4.05 -1.92 7.81
C ALA A 33 4.83 -3.25 7.85
N LYS A 34 4.28 -4.28 8.52
CA LYS A 34 4.93 -5.60 8.58
C LYS A 34 5.00 -6.26 7.21
N TYR A 35 3.93 -6.17 6.42
CA TYR A 35 3.91 -6.62 5.04
C TYR A 35 5.00 -5.91 4.21
N GLY A 36 5.08 -4.58 4.29
CA GLY A 36 6.09 -3.80 3.59
C GLY A 36 7.52 -4.22 3.92
N MET A 37 7.85 -4.39 5.21
CA MET A 37 9.18 -4.83 5.64
C MET A 37 9.55 -6.22 5.13
N GLU A 38 8.62 -7.17 5.15
CA GLU A 38 8.88 -8.53 4.65
C GLU A 38 8.99 -8.55 3.12
N MET A 39 8.15 -7.79 2.42
CA MET A 39 8.24 -7.65 0.97
C MET A 39 9.57 -7.05 0.55
N GLU A 40 10.04 -5.99 1.20
CA GLU A 40 11.33 -5.37 0.90
C GLU A 40 12.49 -6.40 0.99
N LYS A 41 12.52 -7.18 2.07
CA LYS A 41 13.53 -8.24 2.25
C LYS A 41 13.48 -9.28 1.14
N LYS A 42 12.28 -9.75 0.77
CA LYS A 42 12.10 -10.82 -0.23
C LYS A 42 12.39 -10.32 -1.65
N LEU A 43 11.90 -9.14 -2.01
CA LEU A 43 12.06 -8.55 -3.34
C LEU A 43 13.52 -8.19 -3.64
N LYS A 44 14.29 -7.79 -2.62
CA LYS A 44 15.73 -7.51 -2.77
C LYS A 44 16.51 -8.71 -3.32
N LEU A 45 16.11 -9.94 -2.98
CA LEU A 45 16.76 -11.17 -3.46
C LEU A 45 16.65 -11.36 -4.98
N VAL A 46 15.68 -10.70 -5.62
CA VAL A 46 15.43 -10.78 -7.06
C VAL A 46 15.61 -9.43 -7.76
N ASN A 47 16.39 -8.51 -7.16
CA ASN A 47 16.63 -7.16 -7.66
C ASN A 47 15.34 -6.34 -7.92
N MET A 48 14.31 -6.55 -7.10
CA MET A 48 13.01 -5.89 -7.18
C MET A 48 12.80 -4.95 -5.98
N ASP A 49 11.97 -3.92 -6.14
CA ASP A 49 11.51 -3.05 -5.05
C ASP A 49 9.99 -3.07 -4.92
N VAL A 50 9.46 -2.62 -3.78
CA VAL A 50 8.02 -2.67 -3.46
C VAL A 50 7.17 -1.90 -4.49
N SER A 51 7.69 -0.81 -5.03
CA SER A 51 6.96 0.01 -6.00
C SER A 51 6.85 -0.69 -7.35
N ARG A 52 7.95 -1.23 -7.88
CA ARG A 52 7.93 -2.05 -9.11
C ARG A 52 7.09 -3.31 -8.94
N TRP A 53 7.21 -3.99 -7.80
CA TRP A 53 6.38 -5.14 -7.46
C TRP A 53 4.89 -4.81 -7.50
N ARG A 54 4.48 -3.65 -6.95
CA ARG A 54 3.07 -3.25 -6.95
C ARG A 54 2.54 -3.04 -8.37
N VAL A 55 3.32 -2.43 -9.25
CA VAL A 55 2.97 -2.30 -10.67
C VAL A 55 2.82 -3.68 -11.32
N ALA A 56 3.81 -4.56 -11.15
CA ALA A 56 3.78 -5.91 -11.71
C ALA A 56 2.58 -6.74 -11.19
N MET A 57 2.26 -6.62 -9.90
CA MET A 57 1.11 -7.29 -9.28
C MET A 57 -0.22 -6.80 -9.87
N LEU A 58 -0.38 -5.48 -10.03
CA LEU A 58 -1.59 -4.91 -10.63
C LEU A 58 -1.79 -5.38 -12.07
N LEU A 59 -0.73 -5.37 -12.88
CA LEU A 59 -0.76 -5.89 -14.25
C LEU A 59 -1.07 -7.40 -14.27
N ARG A 60 -0.55 -8.17 -13.30
CA ARG A 60 -0.86 -9.61 -13.19
C ARG A 60 -2.34 -9.89 -12.87
N VAL A 61 -3.03 -8.97 -12.20
CA VAL A 61 -4.44 -9.10 -11.78
C VAL A 61 -5.41 -8.56 -12.84
N HIS A 62 -5.04 -7.50 -13.54
CA HIS A 62 -5.93 -6.75 -14.44
C HIS A 62 -5.57 -6.88 -15.94
N ASP A 63 -4.56 -7.70 -16.28
CA ASP A 63 -3.92 -7.84 -17.59
C ASP A 63 -3.30 -6.54 -18.11
N ASP A 64 -4.11 -5.57 -18.54
CA ASP A 64 -3.68 -4.27 -19.06
C ASP A 64 -4.24 -3.13 -18.18
N LEU A 65 -3.38 -2.18 -17.80
CA LEU A 65 -3.78 -0.96 -17.09
C LEU A 65 -3.07 0.26 -17.66
N SER A 66 -3.79 1.37 -17.78
CA SER A 66 -3.17 2.67 -18.02
C SER A 66 -2.35 3.13 -16.80
N ILE A 67 -1.35 3.99 -17.03
CA ILE A 67 -0.50 4.55 -15.98
C ILE A 67 -1.33 5.31 -14.92
N SER A 68 -2.42 5.96 -15.33
CA SER A 68 -3.34 6.65 -14.40
C SER A 68 -4.12 5.69 -13.52
N GLN A 69 -4.61 4.57 -14.07
CA GLN A 69 -5.26 3.53 -13.26
C GLN A 69 -4.28 2.88 -12.28
N ILE A 70 -3.04 2.61 -12.72
CA ILE A 70 -1.99 2.11 -11.81
C ILE A 70 -1.75 3.12 -10.69
N ALA A 71 -1.74 4.42 -10.99
CA ALA A 71 -1.56 5.47 -9.99
C ALA A 71 -2.72 5.54 -8.99
N GLU A 72 -3.95 5.40 -9.46
CA GLU A 72 -5.15 5.32 -8.62
C GLU A 72 -5.08 4.10 -7.68
N HIS A 73 -4.86 2.91 -8.22
CA HIS A 73 -4.76 1.67 -7.43
C HIS A 73 -3.59 1.69 -6.43
N ALA A 74 -2.46 2.27 -6.81
CA ALA A 74 -1.29 2.36 -5.95
C ALA A 74 -1.38 3.50 -4.92
N ILE A 75 -2.40 4.36 -5.01
CA ILE A 75 -2.53 5.62 -4.24
C ILE A 75 -1.24 6.45 -4.42
N GLY A 76 -0.71 6.46 -5.64
CA GLY A 76 0.54 7.09 -6.02
C GLY A 76 0.32 8.36 -6.83
N LYS A 77 1.24 9.33 -6.72
CA LYS A 77 1.23 10.48 -7.62
C LYS A 77 1.54 10.02 -9.05
N LEU A 78 0.76 10.47 -10.02
CA LEU A 78 0.93 10.10 -11.43
C LEU A 78 2.39 10.24 -11.92
N PRO A 79 3.11 11.36 -11.69
CA PRO A 79 4.50 11.49 -12.16
C PRO A 79 5.45 10.45 -11.58
N THR A 80 5.22 9.99 -10.35
CA THR A 80 6.04 8.95 -9.71
C THR A 80 5.80 7.60 -10.37
N ILE A 81 4.54 7.26 -10.62
CA ILE A 81 4.14 5.99 -11.23
C ILE A 81 4.58 5.94 -12.69
N THR A 82 4.45 7.04 -13.43
CA THR A 82 4.99 7.18 -14.78
C THR A 82 6.49 6.85 -14.82
N LYS A 83 7.30 7.44 -13.93
CA LYS A 83 8.74 7.16 -13.86
C LYS A 83 9.04 5.68 -13.55
N ILE A 84 8.26 5.07 -12.65
CA ILE A 84 8.43 3.65 -12.30
C ILE A 84 8.12 2.76 -13.51
N VAL A 85 7.01 3.01 -14.22
CA VAL A 85 6.59 2.23 -15.39
C VAL A 85 7.62 2.32 -16.51
N TYR A 86 8.10 3.53 -16.83
CA TYR A 86 9.14 3.69 -17.85
C TYR A 86 10.46 3.02 -17.48
N ARG A 87 10.89 3.10 -16.21
CA ARG A 87 12.06 2.34 -15.76
C ARG A 87 11.85 0.82 -15.90
N MET A 88 10.67 0.32 -15.58
CA MET A 88 10.35 -1.10 -15.79
C MET A 88 10.31 -1.47 -17.27
N GLN A 89 9.92 -0.55 -18.15
CA GLN A 89 9.99 -0.75 -19.61
C GLN A 89 11.45 -0.83 -20.06
N ASP A 90 12.31 0.09 -19.60
CA ASP A 90 13.74 0.09 -19.92
C ASP A 90 14.44 -1.19 -19.43
N GLU A 91 13.98 -1.76 -18.31
CA GLU A 91 14.41 -3.05 -17.78
C GLU A 91 13.80 -4.27 -18.53
N GLY A 92 12.90 -4.05 -19.50
CA GLY A 92 12.22 -5.10 -20.26
C GLY A 92 11.14 -5.87 -19.49
N LEU A 93 10.67 -5.34 -18.36
CA LEU A 93 9.69 -6.00 -17.48
C LEU A 93 8.24 -5.73 -17.91
N VAL A 94 7.99 -4.62 -18.59
CA VAL A 94 6.65 -4.23 -19.08
C VAL A 94 6.75 -3.64 -20.48
N SER A 95 5.62 -3.58 -21.18
CA SER A 95 5.49 -2.82 -22.43
C SER A 95 4.48 -1.70 -22.25
N VAL A 96 4.72 -0.57 -22.92
CA VAL A 96 3.80 0.57 -23.00
C VAL A 96 3.43 0.72 -24.46
N LYS A 97 2.13 0.68 -24.76
CA LYS A 97 1.57 0.84 -26.11
C LYS A 97 1.01 2.24 -26.27
#